data_AF-A0A4D8SAN0-F1
#
_entry.id   AF-A0A4D8SAN0-F1
#
_cell.length_a   1.000
_cell.length_b   1.000
_cell.length_c   1.000
_cell.angle_alpha   90.00
_cell.angle_beta   90.00
_cell.angle_gamma   90.00
#
_symmetry.space_group_name_H-M   'P 1'
#
loop_
_entity.id
_entity.type
_entity.pdbx_description
1 polymer ?
#
loop_
_entity_poly.entity_id
_entity_poly.type
_entity_poly.pdbx_seq_one_letter_code
_entity_poly.pdbx_strand_id
1 'polypeptide(L)'
;MPYRDSRPGTRNPHSSLRGGRQQQETGDYALYTTIPIRDAPYPHGLGKLDHEKLEFSMRRLLGARWQDQAANEAAFWTAPYQELLEKYLKPFFDREGDIVDAARQATEVGRRNLLLGQRLFHDVDPDPRSRYWDAWPDADATGELARVVRSLVVWPLQFTKYSDGNTSYANGRHRMSYLRSRIQRQDPEFEVLVRIDYVDHPKHG
;
A
#
# COMPACT_ATOMS: atom_id res chain seq x y z
N MET A 1 -3.61 13.73 -82.72
CA MET A 1 -3.38 15.19 -82.64
C MET A 1 -4.20 15.73 -81.47
N PRO A 2 -3.69 16.57 -80.56
CA PRO A 2 -2.41 16.62 -79.82
C PRO A 2 -2.65 16.49 -78.29
N TYR A 3 -1.75 15.97 -77.45
CA TYR A 3 -0.51 16.54 -76.87
C TYR A 3 -0.72 17.63 -75.78
N ARG A 4 -0.48 17.30 -74.48
CA ARG A 4 0.66 17.82 -73.69
C ARG A 4 0.65 17.38 -72.21
N ASP A 5 1.81 16.82 -71.83
CA ASP A 5 2.43 16.76 -70.51
C ASP A 5 2.41 18.09 -69.75
N SER A 6 2.37 18.02 -68.41
CA SER A 6 3.42 18.52 -67.50
C SER A 6 3.04 18.36 -66.01
N ARG A 7 3.77 17.50 -65.28
CA ARG A 7 4.16 17.74 -63.87
C ARG A 7 5.35 18.74 -63.89
N PRO A 8 5.81 19.42 -62.80
CA PRO A 8 5.68 19.06 -61.39
C PRO A 8 5.41 20.26 -60.42
N GLY A 9 5.18 19.96 -59.14
CA GLY A 9 5.10 20.98 -58.09
C GLY A 9 4.84 20.39 -56.71
N THR A 10 5.92 20.04 -56.02
CA THR A 10 5.99 19.70 -54.59
C THR A 10 5.40 20.79 -53.70
N ARG A 11 4.46 20.44 -52.82
CA ARG A 11 4.28 21.06 -51.50
C ARG A 11 3.82 20.02 -50.48
N ASN A 12 4.73 19.69 -49.56
CA ASN A 12 4.38 19.19 -48.23
C ASN A 12 3.50 20.21 -47.51
N PRO A 13 2.55 19.73 -46.70
CA PRO A 13 2.38 20.29 -45.37
C PRO A 13 2.49 19.20 -44.29
N HIS A 14 3.47 19.39 -43.42
CA HIS A 14 3.36 19.32 -41.96
C HIS A 14 2.22 18.45 -41.40
N SER A 15 2.57 17.32 -40.80
CA SER A 15 2.76 17.22 -39.35
C SER A 15 1.45 17.34 -38.55
N SER A 16 0.91 16.18 -38.19
CA SER A 16 0.39 15.97 -36.85
C SER A 16 0.35 14.47 -36.57
N LEU A 17 1.53 13.91 -36.27
CA LEU A 17 1.61 12.76 -35.40
C LEU A 17 0.93 13.16 -34.10
N ARG A 18 -0.33 12.74 -33.91
CA ARG A 18 -0.96 12.62 -32.59
C ARG A 18 -0.21 11.53 -31.83
N GLY A 19 1.01 11.84 -31.39
CA GLY A 19 1.61 11.20 -30.24
C GLY A 19 0.77 11.63 -29.05
N GLY A 20 -0.15 10.77 -28.63
CA GLY A 20 -0.73 10.86 -27.30
C GLY A 20 0.42 10.74 -26.31
N ARG A 21 1.00 11.87 -25.92
CA ARG A 21 1.67 11.97 -24.64
C ARG A 21 0.60 11.61 -23.63
N GLN A 22 0.67 10.40 -23.07
CA GLN A 22 0.19 10.17 -21.73
C GLN A 22 0.68 11.37 -20.93
N GLN A 23 -0.23 12.24 -20.51
CA GLN A 23 0.07 13.20 -19.48
C GLN A 23 0.70 12.36 -18.37
N GLN A 24 1.96 12.64 -18.05
CA GLN A 24 2.48 12.20 -16.76
C GLN A 24 1.50 12.80 -15.77
N GLU A 25 0.65 11.95 -15.20
CA GLU A 25 -0.21 12.32 -14.10
C GLU A 25 0.71 12.60 -12.93
N THR A 26 1.21 13.83 -12.87
CA THR A 26 2.10 14.35 -11.85
C THR A 26 1.28 14.70 -10.61
N GLY A 27 1.77 14.35 -9.43
CA GLY A 27 1.14 14.72 -8.16
C GLY A 27 0.96 13.54 -7.21
N ASP A 28 1.01 13.83 -5.91
CA ASP A 28 0.84 12.85 -4.86
C ASP A 28 -0.55 12.20 -4.96
N TYR A 29 -0.61 10.87 -4.86
CA TYR A 29 -1.87 10.12 -4.89
C TYR A 29 -1.86 8.94 -3.92
N ALA A 30 -3.05 8.54 -3.47
CA ALA A 30 -3.26 7.27 -2.81
C ALA A 30 -3.76 6.22 -3.82
N LEU A 31 -3.27 5.00 -3.68
CA LEU A 31 -3.74 3.82 -4.40
C LEU A 31 -4.23 2.79 -3.38
N TYR A 32 -5.52 2.51 -3.42
CA TYR A 32 -6.09 1.37 -2.71
C TYR A 32 -6.04 0.17 -3.64
N THR A 33 -5.39 -0.92 -3.22
CA THR A 33 -5.21 -2.10 -4.06
C THR A 33 -5.03 -3.35 -3.21
N THR A 34 -5.03 -4.51 -3.84
CA THR A 34 -4.49 -5.74 -3.27
C THR A 34 -3.04 -5.93 -3.73
N ILE A 35 -2.20 -6.48 -2.85
CA ILE A 35 -0.86 -6.97 -3.20
C ILE A 35 -0.62 -8.33 -2.51
N PRO A 36 0.20 -9.22 -3.08
CA PRO A 36 0.73 -10.36 -2.35
C PRO A 36 1.47 -9.91 -1.08
N ILE A 37 1.30 -10.63 0.04
CA ILE A 37 1.96 -10.30 1.31
C ILE A 37 3.49 -10.28 1.21
N ARG A 38 4.07 -11.06 0.28
CA ARG A 38 5.51 -11.04 0.03
C ARG A 38 6.01 -9.70 -0.51
N ASP A 39 5.16 -8.98 -1.26
CA ASP A 39 5.49 -7.72 -1.94
C ASP A 39 5.25 -6.50 -1.06
N ALA A 40 4.60 -6.68 0.10
CA ALA A 40 4.60 -5.66 1.11
C ALA A 40 6.06 -5.31 1.50
N PRO A 41 6.34 -4.09 1.92
CA PRO A 41 7.66 -3.75 2.46
C PRO A 41 7.88 -4.39 3.84
N TYR A 42 9.13 -4.45 4.31
CA TYR A 42 9.39 -4.82 5.71
C TYR A 42 9.20 -3.61 6.62
N PRO A 43 8.67 -3.80 7.84
CA PRO A 43 8.43 -2.70 8.76
C PRO A 43 9.75 -2.05 9.20
N HIS A 44 9.70 -0.77 9.51
CA HIS A 44 10.74 -0.13 10.32
C HIS A 44 10.12 0.52 11.56
N GLY A 45 10.91 0.65 12.62
CA GLY A 45 10.45 1.34 13.83
C GLY A 45 9.27 0.65 14.52
N LEU A 46 9.30 -0.68 14.63
CA LEU A 46 8.26 -1.41 15.36
C LEU A 46 8.26 -1.05 16.85
N GLY A 47 7.06 -0.78 17.37
CA GLY A 47 6.83 -0.50 18.78
C GLY A 47 6.49 0.95 19.17
N LYS A 48 6.48 1.92 18.24
CA LYS A 48 5.97 3.27 18.61
C LYS A 48 4.48 3.23 19.00
N LEU A 49 4.01 4.24 19.72
CA LEU A 49 2.64 4.35 20.30
C LEU A 49 2.41 3.34 21.44
N ASP A 50 1.21 2.78 21.58
CA ASP A 50 0.76 1.84 22.64
C ASP A 50 1.56 0.52 22.76
N HIS A 51 2.72 0.43 22.12
CA HIS A 51 3.61 -0.72 22.06
C HIS A 51 5.02 -0.42 22.58
N GLU A 52 5.17 0.50 23.55
CA GLU A 52 6.48 0.93 24.09
C GLU A 52 7.40 -0.24 24.50
N LYS A 53 6.83 -1.31 25.08
CA LYS A 53 7.58 -2.53 25.44
C LYS A 53 8.15 -3.25 24.22
N LEU A 54 7.43 -3.25 23.10
CA LEU A 54 7.93 -3.77 21.82
C LEU A 54 9.05 -2.87 21.29
N GLU A 55 8.90 -1.54 21.35
CA GLU A 55 9.95 -0.62 20.90
C GLU A 55 11.24 -0.83 21.69
N PHE A 56 11.15 -0.87 23.02
CA PHE A 56 12.29 -1.14 23.88
C PHE A 56 12.96 -2.47 23.53
N SER A 57 12.17 -3.53 23.33
CA SER A 57 12.70 -4.86 23.01
C SER A 57 13.34 -4.90 21.63
N MET A 58 12.75 -4.22 20.64
CA MET A 58 13.29 -4.13 19.28
C MET A 58 14.58 -3.31 19.22
N ARG A 59 14.68 -2.22 20.01
CA ARG A 59 15.92 -1.46 20.19
C ARG A 59 17.03 -2.31 20.82
N ARG A 60 16.70 -3.20 21.76
CA ARG A 60 17.67 -4.16 22.32
C ARG A 60 18.12 -5.19 21.28
N LEU A 61 17.22 -5.63 20.41
CA LEU A 61 17.53 -6.62 19.37
C LEU A 61 18.37 -6.04 18.22
N LEU A 62 18.02 -4.85 17.72
CA LEU A 62 18.59 -4.27 16.50
C LEU A 62 19.58 -3.12 16.75
N GLY A 63 19.68 -2.65 18.00
CA GLY A 63 20.50 -1.50 18.38
C GLY A 63 20.05 -0.22 17.68
N ALA A 64 21.03 0.60 17.28
CA ALA A 64 20.80 1.87 16.58
C ALA A 64 20.08 1.71 15.23
N ARG A 65 20.08 0.51 14.64
CA ARG A 65 19.44 0.21 13.34
C ARG A 65 17.98 -0.20 13.46
N TRP A 66 17.34 -0.07 14.63
CA TRP A 66 15.93 -0.42 14.80
C TRP A 66 14.97 0.34 13.86
N GLN A 67 15.33 1.56 13.44
CA GLN A 67 14.55 2.34 12.46
C GLN A 67 14.95 2.08 11.00
N ASP A 68 15.96 1.25 10.75
CA ASP A 68 16.41 0.87 9.40
C ASP A 68 15.56 -0.30 8.89
N GLN A 69 14.92 -0.11 7.74
CA GLN A 69 14.10 -1.14 7.09
C GLN A 69 14.93 -2.38 6.71
N ALA A 70 16.15 -2.21 6.20
CA ALA A 70 16.99 -3.32 5.79
C ALA A 70 17.44 -4.17 6.99
N ALA A 71 17.71 -3.53 8.13
CA ALA A 71 18.03 -4.23 9.37
C ALA A 71 16.82 -5.02 9.91
N ASN A 72 15.61 -4.47 9.81
CA ASN A 72 14.39 -5.17 10.18
C ASN A 72 14.12 -6.35 9.25
N GLU A 73 14.25 -6.18 7.94
CA GLU A 73 14.09 -7.24 6.94
C GLU A 73 15.04 -8.41 7.21
N ALA A 74 16.34 -8.12 7.36
CA ALA A 74 17.35 -9.15 7.61
C ALA A 74 17.09 -9.92 8.92
N ALA A 75 16.54 -9.26 9.94
CA ALA A 75 16.26 -9.87 11.24
C ALA A 75 14.87 -10.49 11.36
N PHE A 76 13.95 -10.18 10.45
CA PHE A 76 12.51 -10.43 10.62
C PHE A 76 12.23 -11.90 10.95
N TRP A 77 12.85 -12.82 10.23
CA TRP A 77 12.62 -14.27 10.38
C TRP A 77 13.47 -14.96 11.45
N THR A 78 14.29 -14.21 12.20
CA THR A 78 15.06 -14.77 13.31
C THR A 78 14.14 -15.10 14.49
N ALA A 79 14.48 -16.14 15.26
CA ALA A 79 13.69 -16.53 16.43
C ALA A 79 13.48 -15.37 17.42
N PRO A 80 14.51 -14.57 17.80
CA PRO A 80 14.31 -13.43 18.68
C PRO A 80 13.33 -12.39 18.14
N TYR A 81 13.34 -12.12 16.84
CA TYR A 81 12.40 -11.15 16.25
C TYR A 81 10.96 -11.70 16.28
N GLN A 82 10.78 -12.96 15.89
CA GLN A 82 9.47 -13.62 15.87
C GLN A 82 8.88 -13.74 17.28
N GLU A 83 9.70 -14.03 18.30
CA GLU A 83 9.28 -14.04 19.71
C GLU A 83 8.73 -12.69 20.17
N LEU A 84 9.29 -11.57 19.69
CA LEU A 84 8.78 -10.24 20.02
C LEU A 84 7.42 -9.96 19.36
N LEU A 85 7.22 -10.41 18.12
CA LEU A 85 5.91 -10.30 17.45
C LEU A 85 4.86 -11.14 18.18
N GLU A 86 5.19 -12.39 18.51
CA GLU A 86 4.31 -13.29 19.24
C GLU A 86 3.99 -12.74 20.65
N LYS A 87 4.98 -12.20 21.35
CA LYS A 87 4.78 -11.69 22.72
C LYS A 87 3.93 -10.42 22.76
N TYR A 88 4.15 -9.49 21.83
CA TYR A 88 3.59 -8.13 21.94
C TYR A 88 2.48 -7.82 20.94
N LEU A 89 2.43 -8.48 19.79
CA LEU A 89 1.44 -8.19 18.74
C LEU A 89 0.30 -9.21 18.72
N LYS A 90 0.57 -10.50 18.93
CA LYS A 90 -0.47 -11.52 18.96
C LYS A 90 -1.60 -11.22 19.96
N PRO A 91 -1.33 -10.90 21.25
CA PRO A 91 -2.41 -10.63 22.19
C PRO A 91 -3.26 -9.42 21.81
N PHE A 92 -2.69 -8.49 21.04
CA PHE A 92 -3.38 -7.28 20.59
C PHE A 92 -4.28 -7.56 19.38
N PHE A 93 -3.77 -8.28 18.38
CA PHE A 93 -4.49 -8.52 17.12
C PHE A 93 -5.42 -9.73 17.17
N ASP A 94 -5.06 -10.78 17.91
CA ASP A 94 -5.90 -12.00 17.98
C ASP A 94 -7.06 -11.89 18.96
N ARG A 95 -7.14 -10.78 19.72
CA ARG A 95 -8.21 -10.56 20.73
C ARG A 95 -9.60 -10.68 20.12
N GLU A 96 -9.75 -10.37 18.84
CA GLU A 96 -11.04 -10.28 18.15
C GLU A 96 -11.21 -11.29 17.01
N GLY A 97 -10.33 -12.28 16.94
CA GLY A 97 -10.30 -13.29 15.88
C GLY A 97 -8.94 -13.37 15.20
N ASP A 98 -8.77 -14.38 14.35
CA ASP A 98 -7.53 -14.60 13.61
C ASP A 98 -7.29 -13.46 12.61
N ILE A 99 -6.12 -12.80 12.71
CA ILE A 99 -5.74 -11.70 11.81
C ILE A 99 -5.71 -12.12 10.33
N VAL A 100 -5.35 -13.38 10.04
CA VAL A 100 -5.28 -13.91 8.67
C VAL A 100 -6.68 -14.02 8.08
N ASP A 101 -7.63 -14.57 8.84
CA ASP A 101 -9.03 -14.67 8.40
C ASP A 101 -9.67 -13.29 8.26
N ALA A 102 -9.38 -12.38 9.19
CA ALA A 102 -9.84 -11.00 9.10
C ALA A 102 -9.26 -10.28 7.87
N ALA A 103 -7.98 -10.47 7.57
CA ALA A 103 -7.33 -9.91 6.38
C ALA A 103 -7.90 -10.49 5.08
N ARG A 104 -8.21 -11.80 5.05
CA ARG A 104 -8.84 -12.45 3.90
C ARG A 104 -10.23 -11.84 3.64
N GLN A 105 -11.06 -11.74 4.68
CA GLN A 105 -12.40 -11.15 4.56
C GLN A 105 -12.34 -9.67 4.17
N ALA A 106 -11.44 -8.89 4.78
CA ALA A 106 -11.29 -7.48 4.45
C ALA A 106 -10.82 -7.27 3.00
N THR A 107 -9.96 -8.14 2.49
CA THR A 107 -9.51 -8.12 1.10
C THR A 107 -10.64 -8.45 0.15
N GLU A 108 -11.43 -9.48 0.45
CA GLU A 108 -12.60 -9.85 -0.35
C GLU A 108 -13.67 -8.76 -0.38
N VAL A 109 -13.93 -8.15 0.77
CA VAL A 109 -14.80 -6.97 0.87
C VAL A 109 -14.20 -5.85 0.01
N GLY A 110 -12.92 -5.53 0.19
CA GLY A 110 -12.17 -4.50 -0.54
C GLY A 110 -12.29 -4.55 -2.07
N ARG A 111 -12.34 -5.75 -2.64
CA ARG A 111 -12.52 -5.96 -4.10
C ARG A 111 -13.84 -5.44 -4.66
N ARG A 112 -14.83 -5.17 -3.80
CA ARG A 112 -16.13 -4.61 -4.21
C ARG A 112 -16.11 -3.09 -4.33
N ASN A 113 -15.05 -2.44 -3.86
CA ASN A 113 -14.93 -0.98 -3.94
C ASN A 113 -14.70 -0.55 -5.39
N LEU A 114 -15.51 0.41 -5.87
CA LEU A 114 -15.45 0.86 -7.26
C LEU A 114 -14.16 1.60 -7.63
N LEU A 115 -13.45 2.12 -6.63
CA LEU A 115 -12.19 2.85 -6.80
C LEU A 115 -10.94 1.99 -6.51
N LEU A 116 -11.10 0.69 -6.26
CA LEU A 116 -9.94 -0.21 -6.12
C LEU A 116 -9.10 -0.19 -7.40
N GLY A 117 -7.79 -0.04 -7.25
CA GLY A 117 -6.83 0.04 -8.36
C GLY A 117 -6.76 1.41 -9.04
N GLN A 118 -7.57 2.40 -8.62
CA GLN A 118 -7.56 3.74 -9.19
C GLN A 118 -6.64 4.68 -8.41
N ARG A 119 -6.00 5.62 -9.11
CA ARG A 119 -5.23 6.70 -8.50
C ARG A 119 -6.18 7.76 -7.95
N LEU A 120 -6.06 8.04 -6.65
CA LEU A 120 -6.83 9.06 -5.96
C LEU A 120 -5.89 10.20 -5.55
N PHE A 121 -5.82 11.25 -6.37
CA PHE A 121 -4.94 12.39 -6.12
C PHE A 121 -5.34 13.17 -4.86
N HIS A 122 -4.33 13.65 -4.13
CA HIS A 122 -4.49 14.36 -2.85
C HIS A 122 -4.98 15.81 -2.98
N ASP A 123 -4.93 16.39 -4.18
CA ASP A 123 -5.33 17.76 -4.49
C ASP A 123 -6.84 17.91 -4.79
N VAL A 124 -7.59 16.82 -4.75
CA VAL A 124 -9.04 16.78 -4.96
C VAL A 124 -9.77 16.62 -3.62
N ASP A 125 -10.79 17.45 -3.38
CA ASP A 125 -11.72 17.35 -2.25
C ASP A 125 -12.98 16.54 -2.65
N PRO A 126 -13.45 15.57 -1.85
CA PRO A 126 -12.91 15.14 -0.56
C PRO A 126 -11.62 14.31 -0.69
N ASP A 127 -10.85 14.21 0.40
CA ASP A 127 -9.56 13.52 0.41
C ASP A 127 -9.67 12.05 -0.08
N PRO A 128 -8.57 11.43 -0.55
CA PRO A 128 -8.60 10.08 -1.11
C PRO A 128 -9.27 9.02 -0.23
N ARG A 129 -9.16 9.14 1.11
CA ARG A 129 -9.80 8.19 2.02
C ARG A 129 -11.30 8.32 2.01
N SER A 130 -11.80 9.55 2.08
CA SER A 130 -13.24 9.84 2.03
C SER A 130 -13.84 9.38 0.71
N ARG A 131 -13.17 9.69 -0.43
CA ARG A 131 -13.58 9.18 -1.75
C ARG A 131 -13.61 7.66 -1.83
N TYR A 132 -12.57 6.98 -1.32
CA TYR A 132 -12.53 5.53 -1.29
C TYR A 132 -13.67 4.96 -0.45
N TRP A 133 -13.96 5.55 0.71
CA TRP A 133 -15.05 5.12 1.57
C TRP A 133 -16.42 5.30 0.93
N ASP A 134 -16.67 6.46 0.32
CA ASP A 134 -17.96 6.80 -0.30
C ASP A 134 -18.25 5.99 -1.58
N ALA A 135 -17.22 5.39 -2.19
CA ALA A 135 -17.35 4.56 -3.38
C ALA A 135 -17.77 3.12 -3.12
N TRP A 136 -18.15 2.78 -1.89
CA TRP A 136 -18.66 1.44 -1.58
C TRP A 136 -20.11 1.28 -2.05
N PRO A 137 -20.42 0.30 -2.90
CA PRO A 137 -21.79 0.10 -3.38
C PRO A 137 -22.77 -0.22 -2.25
N ASP A 138 -22.30 -0.93 -1.21
CA ASP A 138 -23.08 -1.36 -0.05
C ASP A 138 -22.46 -0.84 1.26
N ALA A 139 -22.40 0.47 1.45
CA ALA A 139 -21.80 1.08 2.64
C ALA A 139 -22.44 0.55 3.95
N ASP A 140 -23.75 0.31 3.96
CA ASP A 140 -24.47 -0.25 5.11
C ASP A 140 -23.98 -1.66 5.48
N ALA A 141 -23.71 -2.52 4.48
CA ALA A 141 -23.20 -3.87 4.69
C ALA A 141 -21.78 -3.88 5.30
N THR A 142 -20.98 -2.84 5.06
CA THR A 142 -19.68 -2.70 5.72
C THR A 142 -19.79 -2.39 7.22
N GLY A 143 -20.93 -1.83 7.65
CA GLY A 143 -21.25 -1.58 9.06
C GLY A 143 -21.51 -2.84 9.88
N GLU A 144 -21.99 -3.91 9.23
CA GLU A 144 -22.31 -5.21 9.85
C GLU A 144 -21.08 -6.12 10.01
N LEU A 145 -19.94 -5.74 9.41
CA LEU A 145 -18.70 -6.51 9.52
C LEU A 145 -18.20 -6.56 10.97
N ALA A 146 -17.64 -7.71 11.36
CA ALA A 146 -16.92 -7.84 12.61
C ALA A 146 -15.87 -6.71 12.74
N ARG A 147 -15.71 -6.18 13.96
CA ARG A 147 -14.92 -4.96 14.21
C ARG A 147 -13.50 -5.03 13.63
N VAL A 148 -12.83 -6.18 13.74
CA VAL A 148 -11.49 -6.40 13.20
C VAL A 148 -11.46 -6.34 11.66
N VAL A 149 -12.45 -6.93 10.99
CA VAL A 149 -12.60 -6.89 9.53
C VAL A 149 -12.90 -5.47 9.08
N ARG A 150 -13.85 -4.80 9.72
CA ARG A 150 -14.18 -3.39 9.43
C ARG A 150 -12.97 -2.49 9.61
N SER A 151 -12.16 -2.71 10.65
CA SER A 151 -10.92 -1.95 10.87
C SER A 151 -9.92 -2.13 9.73
N LEU A 152 -9.80 -3.34 9.17
CA LEU A 152 -8.94 -3.62 8.02
C LEU A 152 -9.48 -3.04 6.71
N VAL A 153 -10.80 -2.92 6.57
CA VAL A 153 -11.43 -2.31 5.39
C VAL A 153 -11.29 -0.79 5.41
N VAL A 154 -11.64 -0.15 6.54
CA VAL A 154 -11.61 1.32 6.70
C VAL A 154 -10.19 1.85 6.82
N TRP A 155 -9.32 1.06 7.46
CA TRP A 155 -7.92 1.37 7.69
C TRP A 155 -7.05 0.21 7.22
N PRO A 156 -6.92 0.04 5.90
CA PRO A 156 -6.08 -1.00 5.34
C PRO A 156 -4.63 -0.77 5.72
N LEU A 157 -3.81 -1.79 5.48
CA LEU A 157 -2.38 -1.69 5.74
C LEU A 157 -1.79 -0.56 4.88
N GLN A 158 -1.11 0.40 5.50
CA GLN A 158 -0.68 1.62 4.84
C GLN A 158 0.84 1.76 4.81
N PHE A 159 1.37 2.13 3.64
CA PHE A 159 2.76 2.55 3.47
C PHE A 159 2.86 3.60 2.37
N THR A 160 3.91 4.40 2.43
CA THR A 160 4.22 5.48 1.48
C THR A 160 5.40 5.04 0.62
N LYS A 161 5.27 5.17 -0.71
CA LYS A 161 6.35 5.04 -1.67
C LYS A 161 6.78 6.43 -2.13
N TYR A 162 8.04 6.76 -1.91
CA TYR A 162 8.64 8.01 -2.34
C TYR A 162 9.25 7.87 -3.74
N SER A 163 9.38 9.00 -4.45
CA SER A 163 10.01 9.07 -5.78
C SER A 163 11.48 8.62 -5.81
N ASP A 164 12.18 8.65 -4.67
CA ASP A 164 13.54 8.14 -4.51
C ASP A 164 13.64 6.61 -4.35
N GLY A 165 12.50 5.91 -4.38
CA GLY A 165 12.39 4.47 -4.21
C GLY A 165 12.30 4.02 -2.74
N ASN A 166 12.45 4.92 -1.77
CA ASN A 166 12.29 4.59 -0.37
C ASN A 166 10.82 4.31 -0.04
N THR A 167 10.61 3.43 0.93
CA THR A 167 9.29 3.15 1.47
C THR A 167 9.24 3.52 2.93
N SER A 168 8.15 4.16 3.37
CA SER A 168 7.88 4.38 4.78
C SER A 168 6.59 3.77 5.23
N TYR A 169 6.62 3.24 6.45
CA TYR A 169 5.44 2.75 7.11
C TYR A 169 4.77 3.86 7.93
N ALA A 170 3.49 4.09 7.64
CA ALA A 170 2.65 4.95 8.45
C ALA A 170 1.93 4.11 9.53
N ASN A 171 0.62 4.29 9.65
CA ASN A 171 -0.24 3.47 10.50
C ASN A 171 -0.36 2.05 9.92
N GLY A 172 -0.46 1.04 10.78
CA GLY A 172 -0.63 -0.36 10.35
C GLY A 172 0.66 -1.16 10.21
N ARG A 173 1.84 -0.60 10.48
CA ARG A 173 3.12 -1.35 10.45
C ARG A 173 3.13 -2.58 11.37
N HIS A 174 2.58 -2.47 12.58
CA HIS A 174 2.49 -3.59 13.51
C HIS A 174 1.54 -4.66 12.98
N ARG A 175 0.40 -4.25 12.42
CA ARG A 175 -0.58 -5.15 11.81
C ARG A 175 0.02 -5.90 10.63
N MET A 176 0.73 -5.18 9.74
CA MET A 176 1.44 -5.77 8.61
C MET A 176 2.51 -6.77 9.07
N SER A 177 3.29 -6.41 10.09
CA SER A 177 4.38 -7.27 10.60
C SER A 177 3.85 -8.56 11.18
N TYR A 178 2.80 -8.46 11.99
CA TYR A 178 2.18 -9.63 12.58
C TYR A 178 1.48 -10.48 11.52
N LEU A 179 0.70 -9.88 10.60
CA LEU A 179 0.10 -10.63 9.50
C LEU A 179 1.15 -11.36 8.67
N ARG A 180 2.23 -10.67 8.28
CA ARG A 180 3.37 -11.25 7.55
C ARG A 180 3.95 -12.45 8.28
N SER A 181 4.20 -12.34 9.58
CA SER A 181 4.78 -13.43 10.38
C SER A 181 3.87 -14.65 10.46
N ARG A 182 2.55 -14.46 10.36
CA ARG A 182 1.57 -15.55 10.36
C ARG A 182 1.46 -16.25 9.01
N ILE A 183 1.40 -15.52 7.90
CA ILE A 183 0.96 -16.09 6.62
C ILE A 183 2.05 -16.21 5.55
N GLN A 184 3.05 -15.32 5.47
CA GLN A 184 3.93 -15.26 4.29
C GLN A 184 4.72 -16.56 4.03
N ARG A 185 5.18 -17.28 5.06
CA ARG A 185 5.90 -18.56 4.86
C ARG A 185 4.99 -19.70 4.42
N GLN A 186 3.69 -19.60 4.69
CA GLN A 186 2.69 -20.63 4.34
C GLN A 186 2.08 -20.33 2.97
N ASP A 187 1.77 -19.06 2.71
CA ASP A 187 1.17 -18.56 1.49
C ASP A 187 1.75 -17.17 1.16
N PRO A 188 2.83 -17.09 0.37
CA PRO A 188 3.45 -15.83 -0.02
C PRO A 188 2.59 -15.03 -1.02
N GLU A 189 1.65 -15.69 -1.71
CA GLU A 189 0.69 -15.06 -2.64
C GLU A 189 -0.55 -14.54 -1.94
N PHE A 190 -0.68 -14.74 -0.62
CA PHE A 190 -1.81 -14.26 0.16
C PHE A 190 -2.00 -12.75 -0.06
N GLU A 191 -3.09 -12.41 -0.76
CA GLU A 191 -3.38 -11.02 -1.09
C GLU A 191 -3.89 -10.25 0.13
N VAL A 192 -3.39 -9.03 0.29
CA VAL A 192 -3.80 -8.11 1.35
C VAL A 192 -4.28 -6.79 0.77
N LEU A 193 -5.39 -6.29 1.29
CA LEU A 193 -5.84 -4.93 1.04
C LEU A 193 -4.86 -3.91 1.65
N VAL A 194 -4.35 -3.02 0.79
CA VAL A 194 -3.40 -1.98 1.17
C VAL A 194 -3.87 -0.62 0.67
N ARG A 195 -3.40 0.42 1.37
CA ARG A 195 -3.33 1.78 0.87
C ARG A 195 -1.87 2.13 0.64
N ILE A 196 -1.52 2.53 -0.56
CA ILE A 196 -0.18 2.99 -0.93
C ILE A 196 -0.26 4.47 -1.22
N ASP A 197 0.41 5.30 -0.42
CA ASP A 197 0.56 6.72 -0.75
C ASP A 197 1.82 6.90 -1.61
N TYR A 198 1.67 7.46 -2.81
CA TYR A 198 2.78 7.81 -3.68
C TYR A 198 3.05 9.30 -3.53
N VAL A 199 4.27 9.65 -3.15
CA VAL A 199 4.67 11.02 -2.85
C VAL A 199 5.88 11.40 -3.69
N ASP A 200 5.76 12.47 -4.47
CA ASP A 200 6.78 12.93 -5.41
C ASP A 200 7.93 13.69 -4.73
N HIS A 201 7.75 14.09 -3.47
CA HIS A 201 8.79 14.77 -2.67
C HIS A 201 9.42 13.84 -1.63
N PRO A 202 10.76 13.71 -1.59
CA PRO A 202 11.42 12.89 -0.59
C PRO A 202 11.15 13.42 0.82
N LYS A 203 11.06 12.51 1.78
CA LYS A 203 10.98 12.87 3.19
C LYS A 203 12.33 13.42 3.64
N HIS A 204 12.52 14.73 3.57
CA HIS A 204 13.64 15.39 4.26
C HIS A 204 13.37 15.38 5.77
N GLY A 205 14.17 14.64 6.53
CA GLY A 205 14.20 14.69 8.00
C GLY A 205 14.24 13.33 8.67
#